data_AF-A0A920HSX1-F1
#
_entry.id   AF-A0A920HSX1-F1
#
_cell.length_a   1.000
_cell.length_b   1.000
_cell.length_c   1.000
_cell.angle_alpha   90.00
_cell.angle_beta   90.00
_cell.angle_gamma   90.00
#
_symmetry.space_group_name_H-M   'P 1'
#
loop_
_entity.id
_entity.type
_entity.pdbx_description
1 polymer ?
#
loop_
_entity_poly.entity_id
_entity_poly.type
_entity_poly.pdbx_seq_one_letter_code
_entity_poly.pdbx_strand_id
1 'polypeptide(L)'
;MLADYAEKIDLKFNQPSNKVSNVLEKILPLTATVSNPLDYTTPIWGQPEKTGPVFNTFFHDNYDAAILVQDYLPPNINELNKFYLYDAKAFIKEAKLKNLPTIICSTVPENNDPDISNFLSHRV
;
A
#
# COMPACT_ATOMS: atom_id res chain seq x y z
N MET A 1 -13.32 8.62 3.46
CA MET A 1 -12.13 7.80 3.14
C MET A 1 -11.59 7.13 4.40
N LEU A 2 -10.60 6.24 4.31
CA LEU A 2 -10.11 5.41 5.43
C LEU A 2 -9.76 6.21 6.70
N ALA A 3 -9.09 7.36 6.56
CA ALA A 3 -8.77 8.24 7.68
C ALA A 3 -10.02 8.80 8.38
N ASP A 4 -11.03 9.24 7.62
CA ASP A 4 -12.28 9.77 8.20
C ASP A 4 -13.05 8.70 8.98
N TYR A 5 -12.99 7.44 8.54
CA TYR A 5 -13.65 6.35 9.25
C TYR A 5 -12.83 5.90 10.46
N ALA A 6 -11.50 5.87 10.34
CA ALA A 6 -10.58 5.58 11.43
C ALA A 6 -10.79 6.52 12.62
N GLU A 7 -10.99 7.82 12.36
CA GLU A 7 -11.31 8.81 13.39
C GLU A 7 -12.59 8.46 14.17
N LYS A 8 -13.64 7.98 13.49
CA LYS A 8 -14.92 7.61 14.13
C LYS A 8 -14.81 6.42 15.07
N ILE A 9 -13.84 5.54 14.84
CA ILE A 9 -13.62 4.32 15.63
C ILE A 9 -12.38 4.41 16.53
N ASP A 10 -11.78 5.60 16.64
CA ASP A 10 -10.55 5.87 17.37
C ASP A 10 -9.34 5.01 16.94
N LEU A 11 -9.32 4.59 15.67
CA LEU A 11 -8.17 3.93 15.07
C LEU A 11 -7.12 4.99 14.71
N LYS A 12 -5.92 4.88 15.28
CA LYS A 12 -4.84 5.84 15.06
C LYS A 12 -3.96 5.46 13.87
N PHE A 13 -3.71 6.43 12.99
CA PHE A 13 -2.67 6.35 11.98
C PHE A 13 -1.46 7.15 12.43
N ASN A 14 -0.54 6.46 13.11
CA ASN A 14 0.73 7.06 13.54
C ASN A 14 1.47 7.60 12.32
N GLN A 15 1.87 8.87 12.37
CA GLN A 15 2.62 9.49 11.29
C GLN A 15 4.07 8.98 11.31
N PRO A 16 4.73 8.90 10.14
CA PRO A 16 6.14 8.53 10.09
C PRO A 16 7.01 9.49 10.90
N SER A 17 8.02 8.94 11.56
CA SER A 17 9.02 9.71 12.29
C SER A 17 9.85 10.56 11.33
N ASN A 18 10.46 11.65 11.82
CA ASN A 18 11.35 12.50 11.01
C ASN A 18 12.44 11.70 10.29
N LYS A 19 12.94 10.62 10.92
CA LYS A 19 13.96 9.75 10.31
C LYS A 19 13.41 9.04 9.08
N VAL A 20 12.22 8.46 9.18
CA VAL A 20 11.55 7.77 8.06
C VAL A 20 11.13 8.78 7.00
N SER A 21 10.52 9.91 7.40
CA SER A 21 10.08 10.95 6.47
C SER A 21 11.21 11.50 5.59
N ASN A 22 12.37 11.82 6.20
CA ASN A 22 13.53 12.31 5.46
C ASN A 22 14.06 11.32 4.41
N VAL A 23 13.82 10.01 4.57
CA VAL A 23 14.19 9.01 3.56
C VAL A 23 13.10 8.90 2.51
N LEU A 24 11.83 8.86 2.93
CA LEU A 24 10.68 8.78 2.02
C LEU A 24 10.64 9.96 1.04
N GLU A 25 10.89 11.18 1.50
CA GLU A 25 10.94 12.39 0.65
C GLU A 25 11.96 12.30 -0.49
N LYS A 26 13.00 11.47 -0.35
CA LYS A 26 14.05 11.31 -1.37
C LYS A 26 13.72 10.25 -2.41
N ILE A 27 12.86 9.29 -2.07
CA ILE A 27 12.55 8.12 -2.92
C ILE A 27 11.14 8.19 -3.51
N LEU A 28 10.27 9.01 -2.93
CA LEU A 28 8.94 9.27 -3.45
C LEU A 28 8.95 10.30 -4.58
N PRO A 29 7.96 10.26 -5.48
CA PRO A 29 7.72 11.33 -6.44
C PRO A 29 7.47 12.68 -5.76
N LEU A 30 7.82 13.79 -6.42
CA LEU A 30 7.56 15.15 -5.93
C LEU A 30 6.08 15.43 -5.63
N THR A 31 5.17 14.68 -6.25
CA THR A 31 3.72 14.80 -6.05
C THR A 31 3.21 14.10 -4.80
N ALA A 32 4.02 13.24 -4.17
CA ALA A 32 3.64 12.49 -2.99
C ALA A 32 3.79 13.32 -1.71
N THR A 33 2.87 13.16 -0.78
CA THR A 33 2.98 13.71 0.58
C THR A 33 3.32 12.60 1.55
N VAL A 34 4.42 12.76 2.30
CA VAL A 34 4.77 11.81 3.36
C VAL A 34 3.79 11.96 4.52
N SER A 35 2.92 10.96 4.67
CA SER A 35 1.93 10.89 5.74
C SER A 35 1.48 9.44 5.93
N ASN A 36 0.63 9.21 6.95
CA ASN A 36 -0.11 7.96 7.11
C ASN A 36 -1.62 8.29 7.12
N PRO A 37 -2.40 7.90 6.10
CA PRO A 37 -2.05 6.99 5.00
C PRO A 37 -1.02 7.56 4.01
N LEU A 38 -0.13 6.70 3.49
CA LEU A 38 0.87 7.09 2.50
C LEU A 38 0.34 6.92 1.08
N ASP A 39 0.16 8.02 0.36
CA ASP A 39 -0.07 8.01 -1.09
C ASP A 39 1.28 8.08 -1.82
N TYR A 40 1.72 6.95 -2.37
CA TYR A 40 2.97 6.85 -3.12
C TYR A 40 2.84 7.30 -4.58
N THR A 41 1.62 7.62 -5.02
CA THR A 41 1.26 8.23 -6.31
C THR A 41 1.58 7.38 -7.56
N THR A 42 0.96 7.74 -8.68
CA THR A 42 1.04 7.01 -9.95
C THR A 42 2.43 6.90 -10.62
N PRO A 43 3.41 7.84 -10.47
CA PRO A 43 4.68 7.76 -11.20
C PRO A 43 5.55 6.55 -10.90
N ILE A 44 5.38 5.93 -9.72
CA ILE A 44 6.08 4.70 -9.34
C ILE A 44 5.17 3.48 -9.26
N TRP A 45 3.89 3.64 -9.60
CA TRP A 45 2.92 2.55 -9.57
C TRP A 45 3.33 1.40 -10.48
N GLY A 46 3.19 0.17 -9.98
CA GLY A 46 3.54 -1.04 -10.69
C GLY A 46 5.03 -1.24 -10.93
N GLN A 47 5.90 -0.52 -10.23
CA GLN A 47 7.37 -0.62 -10.32
C GLN A 47 7.94 -1.11 -8.98
N PRO A 48 7.98 -2.44 -8.72
CA PRO A 48 8.43 -3.03 -7.45
C PRO A 48 9.82 -2.59 -6.99
N GLU A 49 10.72 -2.29 -7.93
CA GLU A 49 12.05 -1.77 -7.66
C GLU A 49 12.04 -0.36 -7.04
N LYS A 50 10.91 0.36 -7.15
CA LYS A 50 10.65 1.67 -6.52
C LYS A 50 9.67 1.56 -5.34
N THR A 51 8.55 0.86 -5.52
CA THR A 51 7.54 0.72 -4.45
C THR A 51 8.03 -0.13 -3.29
N GLY A 52 8.82 -1.17 -3.54
CA GLY A 52 9.43 -2.00 -2.50
C GLY A 52 10.27 -1.19 -1.49
N PRO A 53 11.28 -0.41 -1.93
CA PRO A 53 12.02 0.48 -1.05
C PRO A 53 11.16 1.49 -0.27
N VAL A 54 10.10 2.02 -0.89
CA VAL A 54 9.13 2.90 -0.21
C VAL A 54 8.44 2.16 0.93
N PHE A 55 7.88 0.97 0.68
CA PHE A 55 7.18 0.18 1.70
C PHE A 55 8.12 -0.24 2.84
N ASN A 56 9.30 -0.75 2.51
CA ASN A 56 10.30 -1.14 3.50
C ASN A 56 10.70 0.04 4.40
N THR A 57 10.96 1.21 3.79
CA THR A 57 11.29 2.44 4.52
C THR A 57 10.13 2.87 5.41
N PHE A 58 8.90 2.84 4.92
CA PHE A 58 7.72 3.19 5.69
C PHE A 58 7.61 2.30 6.93
N PHE A 59 7.75 0.98 6.78
CA PHE A 59 7.70 -0.01 7.87
C PHE A 59 8.92 -0.02 8.82
N HIS A 60 9.83 0.96 8.75
CA HIS A 60 10.92 1.10 9.72
C HIS A 60 10.46 1.67 11.06
N ASP A 61 9.37 2.42 11.08
CA ASP A 61 8.70 2.80 12.33
C ASP A 61 7.82 1.65 12.84
N ASN A 62 7.32 1.80 14.07
CA ASN A 62 6.50 0.78 14.72
C ASN A 62 5.03 0.91 14.32
N TYR A 63 4.50 -0.11 13.65
CA TYR A 63 3.10 -0.25 13.28
C TYR A 63 2.55 -1.60 13.74
N ASP A 64 1.26 -1.67 14.03
CA ASP A 64 0.61 -2.91 14.45
C ASP A 64 0.15 -3.77 13.26
N ALA A 65 -0.09 -3.15 12.10
CA ALA A 65 -0.50 -3.80 10.86
C ALA A 65 -0.11 -2.96 9.64
N ALA A 66 -0.04 -3.61 8.47
CA ALA A 66 0.18 -2.99 7.18
C ALA A 66 -1.07 -3.16 6.30
N ILE A 67 -1.67 -2.06 5.86
CA ILE A 67 -2.86 -2.06 5.00
C ILE A 67 -2.51 -1.41 3.67
N LEU A 68 -2.70 -2.13 2.57
CA LEU A 68 -2.63 -1.58 1.22
C LEU A 68 -4.03 -1.47 0.64
N VAL A 69 -4.38 -0.26 0.20
CA VAL A 69 -5.64 0.04 -0.47
C VAL A 69 -5.40 0.10 -1.97
N GLN A 70 -6.16 -0.67 -2.74
CA GLN A 70 -6.04 -0.76 -4.19
C GLN A 70 -7.42 -0.68 -4.83
N ASP A 71 -7.68 0.38 -5.59
CA ASP A 71 -8.93 0.52 -6.33
C ASP A 71 -8.72 -0.03 -7.75
N TYR A 72 -9.00 -1.33 -7.92
CA TYR A 72 -8.83 -2.03 -9.20
C TYR A 72 -9.68 -1.40 -10.32
N LEU A 73 -9.18 -1.51 -11.54
CA LEU A 73 -9.91 -1.04 -12.71
C LEU A 73 -11.09 -1.97 -13.02
N PRO A 74 -12.16 -1.44 -13.65
CA PRO A 74 -13.29 -2.24 -14.10
C PRO A 74 -12.86 -3.46 -14.93
N PRO A 75 -13.58 -4.61 -14.85
CA PRO A 75 -13.19 -5.85 -15.51
C PRO A 75 -12.99 -5.75 -17.04
N ASN A 76 -13.63 -4.78 -17.69
CA ASN A 76 -13.49 -4.50 -19.11
C ASN A 76 -12.18 -3.77 -19.48
N ILE A 77 -11.35 -3.38 -18.51
CA ILE A 77 -10.03 -2.73 -18.68
C ILE A 77 -9.00 -3.36 -17.72
N ASN A 78 -8.86 -4.68 -17.76
CA ASN A 78 -8.07 -5.45 -16.79
C ASN A 78 -6.55 -5.53 -17.08
N GLU A 79 -6.07 -5.12 -18.25
CA GLU A 79 -4.65 -5.31 -18.62
C GLU A 79 -3.66 -4.59 -17.68
N LEU A 80 -4.12 -3.52 -17.04
CA LEU A 80 -3.35 -2.75 -16.06
C LEU A 80 -3.45 -3.36 -14.64
N ASN A 81 -4.34 -4.33 -14.41
CA ASN A 81 -4.50 -4.97 -13.09
C ASN A 81 -3.22 -5.66 -12.60
N LYS A 82 -2.34 -6.06 -13.54
CA LYS A 82 -0.99 -6.56 -13.23
C LYS A 82 -0.15 -5.60 -12.39
N PHE A 83 -0.32 -4.29 -12.54
CA PHE A 83 0.44 -3.29 -11.79
C PHE A 83 0.04 -3.26 -10.32
N TYR A 84 -1.26 -3.39 -10.00
CA TYR A 84 -1.71 -3.59 -8.63
C TYR A 84 -1.12 -4.87 -8.04
N LEU A 85 -1.08 -5.96 -8.81
CA LEU A 85 -0.48 -7.22 -8.35
C LEU A 85 1.02 -7.08 -8.06
N TYR A 86 1.76 -6.30 -8.86
CA TYR A 86 3.17 -6.03 -8.63
C TYR A 86 3.41 -5.29 -7.32
N ASP A 87 2.65 -4.23 -7.06
CA ASP A 87 2.76 -3.47 -5.82
C ASP A 87 2.27 -4.27 -4.61
N ALA A 88 1.20 -5.06 -4.74
CA ALA A 88 0.73 -5.95 -3.67
C ALA A 88 1.80 -6.99 -3.31
N LYS A 89 2.48 -7.58 -4.30
CA LYS A 89 3.59 -8.51 -4.06
C LYS A 89 4.76 -7.83 -3.34
N ALA A 90 5.14 -6.63 -3.76
CA ALA A 90 6.20 -5.86 -3.10
C ALA A 90 5.80 -5.51 -1.66
N PHE A 91 4.59 -5.02 -1.44
CA PHE A 91 4.04 -4.68 -0.13
C PHE A 91 4.05 -5.89 0.82
N ILE A 92 3.47 -7.03 0.40
CA ILE A 92 3.43 -8.26 1.20
C ILE A 92 4.83 -8.73 1.56
N LYS A 93 5.76 -8.69 0.60
CA LYS A 93 7.15 -9.10 0.83
C LYS A 93 7.79 -8.24 1.93
N GLU A 94 7.73 -6.92 1.80
CA GLU A 94 8.40 -6.01 2.74
C GLU A 94 7.70 -6.00 4.12
N ALA A 95 6.36 -6.14 4.17
CA ALA A 95 5.61 -6.27 5.41
C ALA A 95 5.97 -7.56 6.17
N LYS A 96 6.14 -8.68 5.45
CA LYS A 96 6.58 -9.96 6.04
C LYS A 96 7.98 -9.87 6.64
N LEU A 97 8.90 -9.14 6.02
CA LEU A 97 10.24 -8.91 6.60
C LEU A 97 10.20 -8.16 7.93
N LYS A 98 9.11 -7.43 8.21
CA LYS A 98 8.86 -6.71 9.46
C LYS A 98 7.88 -7.43 10.39
N ASN A 99 7.44 -8.63 10.04
CA ASN A 99 6.42 -9.41 10.76
C ASN A 99 5.10 -8.65 10.99
N LEU A 100 4.72 -7.79 10.04
CA LEU A 100 3.46 -7.04 10.12
C LEU A 100 2.29 -7.89 9.59
N PRO A 101 1.20 -8.05 10.36
CA PRO A 101 -0.08 -8.51 9.81
C PRO A 101 -0.43 -7.65 8.59
N THR A 102 -0.71 -8.30 7.46
CA THR A 102 -0.84 -7.61 6.17
C THR A 102 -2.27 -7.74 5.66
N ILE A 103 -2.86 -6.64 5.20
CA ILE A 103 -4.21 -6.58 4.64
C ILE A 103 -4.13 -5.90 3.28
N ILE A 104 -4.74 -6.50 2.27
CA ILE A 104 -4.99 -5.86 0.97
C ILE A 104 -6.49 -5.65 0.86
N CYS A 105 -6.93 -4.41 0.62
CA CYS A 105 -8.34 -4.08 0.48
C CYS A 105 -8.58 -3.14 -0.71
N SER A 106 -9.84 -3.07 -1.15
CA SER A 106 -10.31 -2.20 -2.23
C SER A 106 -11.50 -1.41 -1.73
N THR A 107 -11.63 -0.14 -2.13
CA THR A 107 -12.85 0.64 -1.87
C THR A 107 -13.94 0.39 -2.92
N VAL A 108 -13.58 -0.29 -4.01
CA VAL A 108 -14.46 -0.67 -5.13
C VAL A 108 -14.37 -2.20 -5.35
N PRO A 109 -14.87 -3.02 -4.40
CA PRO A 109 -14.69 -4.47 -4.44
C PRO A 109 -15.36 -5.15 -5.65
N GLU A 110 -16.35 -4.52 -6.27
CA GLU A 110 -16.99 -4.98 -7.50
C GLU A 110 -16.03 -5.02 -8.70
N ASN A 111 -14.91 -4.27 -8.65
CA ASN A 111 -13.87 -4.28 -9.67
C ASN A 111 -12.75 -5.29 -9.38
N ASN A 112 -12.82 -6.04 -8.28
CA ASN A 112 -11.77 -6.99 -7.93
C ASN A 112 -11.61 -8.03 -9.02
N ASP A 113 -10.38 -8.15 -9.53
CA ASP A 113 -10.01 -9.22 -10.44
C ASP A 113 -10.00 -10.57 -9.69
N PRO A 114 -10.82 -11.56 -10.11
CA PRO A 114 -10.91 -12.84 -9.39
C PRO A 114 -9.58 -13.59 -9.27
N ASP A 115 -8.72 -13.49 -10.29
CA ASP A 115 -7.42 -14.16 -10.28
C ASP A 115 -6.46 -13.50 -9.28
N ILE A 116 -6.48 -12.18 -9.20
CA ILE A 116 -5.72 -11.43 -8.19
C ILE A 116 -6.27 -11.74 -6.79
N SER A 117 -7.59 -11.75 -6.61
CA SER A 117 -8.21 -12.05 -5.32
C SER A 117 -7.84 -13.45 -4.82
N ASN A 118 -7.91 -14.46 -5.70
CA ASN A 118 -7.53 -15.83 -5.38
C ASN A 118 -6.02 -15.97 -5.09
N PHE A 119 -5.18 -15.22 -5.81
CA PHE A 119 -3.74 -15.18 -5.52
C PHE A 119 -3.44 -14.60 -4.13
N LEU A 120 -4.15 -13.54 -3.73
CA LEU A 120 -3.91 -12.84 -2.46
C LEU A 120 -4.42 -13.64 -1.25
N SER A 121 -5.57 -14.31 -1.35
CA SER A 121 -6.20 -15.03 -0.22
C SER A 121 -5.34 -16.14 0.40
N HIS A 122 -4.28 -16.58 -0.28
CA HIS A 122 -3.35 -17.60 0.19
C HIS A 122 -2.02 -17.03 0.69
N ARG A 123 -1.88 -15.70 0.79
CA ARG A 123 -0.59 -15.02 1.01
C ARG A 123 -0.60 -13.93 2.07
N VAL A 124 -1.77 -13.42 2.44
CA VAL A 124 -1.98 -12.50 3.55
C VAL A 124 -2.69 -13.19 4.71
#